data_AF-A0AAW1GNX6-F1
#
_entry.id   AF-A0AAW1GNX6-F1
#
_cell.length_a   1.000
_cell.length_b   1.000
_cell.length_c   1.000
_cell.angle_alpha   90.00
_cell.angle_beta   90.00
_cell.angle_gamma   90.00
#
_symmetry.space_group_name_H-M   'P 1'
#
loop_
_entity.id
_entity.type
_entity.pdbx_description
1 polymer ?
#
loop_
_entity_poly.entity_id
_entity_poly.type
_entity_poly.pdbx_seq_one_letter_code
_entity_poly.pdbx_strand_id
1 'polypeptide(L)'
;MIPFSGNSSPEKPPKKPKSPPPTPTSKIKIIGVSIDFIKPYTYVSLNPRSCLIIFIIVLQISLLSLSYFRHRPPPPLSPSQFTVSDDTAISSLSSSSSSSSLSSKEYDLPSSHTKNVCELGKFYVYDLPAEFNVEIHKNCDKLSPFGSRCSTFSNNGFGLVAAEINRAIPAALANTWYWTDQFSSEIIFHNRLLRHECRTLEAESATAYYIPFYAGLEVGKFLWGDTSVKVRDAHCEMMLHYIEQLPYFNRSKGWDHFIVMGRITWDFRRSKDEDWGSKCIHMSSMRNITRLLIERNPWDYNDVGVPYPTGFHPNTDSDVALWQDFVRTRQRGSLFCFVGGTRGFIPNDFRGLLLDQCKGSAGSCRIVDCSGTRCSNDTSGTSEILETFLDSEFCLQPRGDSFTRRSIFECMIAGSIPVFFWRRSAYLQYEWFLPGEPESYSVFIHRDEVKNGTSIKSVLEKYSKDEVKKMREKVVEFIPKFIYAKPNEGLGTIKDAVDIAVDGVFRRIKEQNDKGFYR
;
A
#
# COMPACT_ATOMS: atom_id res chain seq x y z
N MET A 1 47.46 0.23 -24.11
CA MET A 1 48.79 -0.29 -23.78
C MET A 1 49.08 0.04 -22.33
N ILE A 2 49.71 -0.91 -21.61
CA ILE A 2 49.92 -1.05 -20.14
C ILE A 2 48.73 -1.70 -19.39
N PRO A 3 48.96 -2.72 -18.54
CA PRO A 3 48.17 -3.96 -18.56
C PRO A 3 47.36 -4.25 -17.29
N PHE A 4 46.26 -5.00 -17.46
CA PHE A 4 45.54 -5.69 -16.40
C PHE A 4 46.04 -7.14 -16.31
N SER A 5 46.47 -7.57 -15.11
CA SER A 5 46.66 -8.97 -14.75
C SER A 5 45.74 -9.33 -13.59
N GLY A 6 44.94 -10.38 -13.74
CA GLY A 6 44.13 -10.94 -12.66
C GLY A 6 43.00 -11.82 -13.16
N ASN A 7 43.32 -13.01 -13.66
CA ASN A 7 42.36 -14.06 -13.98
C ASN A 7 41.71 -14.61 -12.69
N SER A 8 40.39 -14.49 -12.57
CA SER A 8 39.59 -15.31 -11.65
C SER A 8 38.80 -16.36 -12.44
N SER A 9 39.14 -17.63 -12.24
CA SER A 9 38.46 -18.80 -12.79
C SER A 9 36.99 -18.91 -12.33
N PRO A 10 36.11 -19.55 -13.12
CA PRO A 10 34.70 -19.73 -12.76
C PRO A 10 34.52 -20.81 -11.68
N GLU A 11 33.80 -20.44 -10.62
CA GLU A 11 33.44 -21.32 -9.51
C GLU A 11 32.42 -22.38 -9.97
N LYS A 12 32.71 -23.67 -9.71
CA LYS A 12 31.83 -24.80 -10.05
C LYS A 12 30.67 -24.90 -9.05
N PRO A 13 29.45 -25.29 -9.50
CA PRO A 13 28.32 -25.48 -8.59
C PRO A 13 28.50 -26.71 -7.68
N PRO A 14 27.95 -26.68 -6.44
CA PRO A 14 28.10 -27.77 -5.48
C PRO A 14 27.32 -29.03 -5.91
N LYS A 15 27.95 -30.20 -5.72
CA LYS A 15 27.38 -31.53 -6.01
C LYS A 15 26.27 -31.87 -5.01
N LYS A 16 25.15 -32.42 -5.52
CA LYS A 16 24.06 -33.02 -4.73
C LYS A 16 24.58 -34.11 -3.78
N PRO A 17 24.09 -34.19 -2.52
CA PRO A 17 24.37 -35.33 -1.66
C PRO A 17 23.65 -36.59 -2.16
N LYS A 18 24.36 -37.73 -2.15
CA LYS A 18 23.84 -39.06 -2.46
C LYS A 18 23.05 -39.60 -1.26
N SER A 19 21.85 -40.10 -1.50
CA SER A 19 21.03 -40.86 -0.54
C SER A 19 21.65 -42.24 -0.24
N PRO A 20 21.75 -42.68 1.02
CA PRO A 20 22.14 -44.05 1.36
C PRO A 20 20.98 -45.06 1.18
N PRO A 21 21.29 -46.34 0.88
CA PRO A 21 20.28 -47.39 0.67
C PRO A 21 19.66 -47.89 1.99
N PRO A 22 18.45 -48.51 1.95
CA PRO A 22 17.76 -48.97 3.14
C PRO A 22 18.25 -50.36 3.57
N THR A 23 18.31 -50.59 4.88
CA THR A 23 18.53 -51.91 5.49
C THR A 23 17.65 -52.07 6.75
N PRO A 24 17.32 -53.31 7.17
CA PRO A 24 15.96 -53.70 7.51
C PRO A 24 15.67 -53.70 9.02
N THR A 25 14.38 -53.67 9.32
CA THR A 25 13.77 -53.80 10.65
C THR A 25 14.18 -55.08 11.39
N SER A 26 14.62 -54.93 12.65
CA SER A 26 14.54 -55.99 13.65
C SER A 26 14.08 -55.44 15.01
N LYS A 27 13.19 -56.21 15.64
CA LYS A 27 12.59 -55.98 16.94
C LYS A 27 13.63 -56.18 18.05
N ILE A 28 13.49 -55.43 19.14
CA ILE A 28 13.48 -55.86 20.56
C ILE A 28 13.79 -54.63 21.42
N LYS A 29 12.84 -54.22 22.28
CA LYS A 29 13.12 -53.37 23.43
C LYS A 29 12.72 -54.12 24.69
N ILE A 30 13.63 -54.02 25.65
CA ILE A 30 13.74 -54.73 26.91
C ILE A 30 12.68 -54.25 27.92
N ILE A 31 12.15 -55.24 28.66
CA ILE A 31 11.36 -55.22 29.91
C ILE A 31 12.17 -54.51 31.00
N GLY A 32 11.68 -53.68 31.94
CA GLY A 32 10.35 -53.26 32.37
C GLY A 32 10.45 -52.65 33.79
N VAL A 33 9.34 -52.01 34.23
CA VAL A 33 8.86 -51.86 35.63
C VAL A 33 9.61 -50.80 36.49
N SER A 34 9.01 -49.86 37.25
CA SER A 34 7.68 -49.70 37.90
C SER A 34 7.37 -48.18 38.14
N ILE A 35 6.12 -47.69 37.95
CA ILE A 35 5.03 -47.43 38.96
C ILE A 35 5.40 -46.32 39.98
N ASP A 36 4.61 -45.32 40.34
CA ASP A 36 3.33 -44.71 39.93
C ASP A 36 3.23 -43.35 40.69
N PHE A 37 2.30 -42.49 40.25
CA PHE A 37 1.29 -41.75 41.05
C PHE A 37 1.03 -40.26 40.71
N ILE A 38 -0.26 -40.03 40.41
CA ILE A 38 -1.13 -38.83 40.51
C ILE A 38 -1.64 -38.26 39.17
N LYS A 39 -2.86 -38.71 38.82
CA LYS A 39 -3.86 -38.07 37.95
C LYS A 39 -4.88 -37.33 38.84
N PRO A 40 -5.51 -36.25 38.34
CA PRO A 40 -6.85 -36.34 37.70
C PRO A 40 -6.94 -35.37 36.47
N TYR A 41 -7.86 -35.40 35.49
CA TYR A 41 -9.31 -35.63 35.43
C TYR A 41 -9.74 -36.06 34.00
N THR A 42 -10.67 -37.03 33.98
CA THR A 42 -11.82 -37.29 33.07
C THR A 42 -11.90 -36.65 31.66
N TYR A 43 -11.79 -37.49 30.62
CA TYR A 43 -12.50 -37.32 29.36
C TYR A 43 -13.77 -38.17 29.41
N VAL A 44 -14.94 -37.54 29.29
CA VAL A 44 -16.23 -38.22 29.14
C VAL A 44 -16.35 -38.68 27.68
N SER A 45 -16.29 -39.99 27.46
CA SER A 45 -16.60 -40.64 26.18
C SER A 45 -18.10 -40.54 25.91
N LEU A 46 -18.55 -39.51 25.21
CA LEU A 46 -19.94 -39.43 24.73
C LEU A 46 -20.19 -40.44 23.61
N ASN A 47 -21.19 -41.29 23.82
CA ASN A 47 -21.67 -42.27 22.86
C ASN A 47 -22.11 -41.56 21.56
N PRO A 48 -21.70 -42.00 20.37
CA PRO A 48 -22.03 -41.36 19.09
C PRO A 48 -23.55 -41.16 18.87
N ARG A 49 -24.41 -42.00 19.48
CA ARG A 49 -25.86 -41.80 19.44
C ARG A 49 -26.32 -40.57 20.24
N SER A 50 -25.65 -40.24 21.34
CA SER A 50 -25.93 -39.05 22.14
C SER A 50 -25.50 -37.78 21.42
N CYS A 51 -24.38 -37.81 20.68
CA CYS A 51 -23.95 -36.69 19.84
C CYS A 51 -24.94 -36.39 18.71
N LEU A 52 -25.53 -37.44 18.09
CA LEU A 52 -26.56 -37.28 17.08
C LEU A 52 -27.83 -36.63 17.64
N ILE A 53 -28.26 -37.04 18.84
CA ILE A 53 -29.43 -36.47 19.51
C ILE A 53 -29.20 -34.99 19.85
N ILE A 54 -28.02 -34.65 20.38
CA ILE A 54 -27.65 -33.25 20.67
C ILE A 54 -27.64 -32.42 19.38
N PHE A 55 -27.10 -32.94 18.29
CA PHE A 55 -27.09 -32.27 17.00
C PHE A 55 -28.52 -31.99 16.48
N ILE A 56 -29.43 -32.95 16.59
CA ILE A 56 -30.83 -32.78 16.18
C ILE A 56 -31.53 -31.73 17.03
N ILE A 57 -31.30 -31.71 18.35
CA ILE A 57 -31.88 -30.71 19.26
C ILE A 57 -31.38 -29.30 18.93
N VAL A 58 -30.06 -29.14 18.68
CA VAL A 58 -29.47 -27.84 18.30
C VAL A 58 -30.04 -27.36 16.96
N LEU A 59 -30.23 -28.27 16.00
CA LEU A 59 -30.83 -27.94 14.70
C LEU A 59 -32.29 -27.48 14.86
N GLN A 60 -33.07 -28.15 15.71
CA GLN A 60 -34.46 -27.77 15.98
C GLN A 60 -34.57 -26.41 16.67
N ILE A 61 -33.71 -26.11 17.65
CA ILE A 61 -33.65 -24.80 18.31
C ILE A 61 -33.25 -23.69 17.32
N SER A 62 -32.32 -23.99 16.42
CA SER A 62 -31.89 -23.05 15.38
C SER A 62 -33.01 -22.74 14.38
N LEU A 63 -33.81 -23.74 14.00
CA LEU A 63 -34.96 -23.54 13.11
C LEU A 63 -36.11 -22.77 13.78
N LEU A 64 -36.34 -23.00 15.08
CA LEU A 64 -37.34 -22.26 15.88
C LEU A 64 -36.96 -20.79 16.12
N SER A 65 -35.66 -20.48 16.22
CA SER A 65 -35.19 -19.10 16.33
C SER A 65 -35.30 -18.36 14.99
N LEU A 66 -35.02 -19.03 13.86
CA LEU A 66 -35.21 -18.47 12.51
C LEU A 66 -36.68 -18.15 12.18
N SER A 67 -37.65 -18.91 12.69
CA SER A 67 -39.08 -18.59 12.54
C SER A 67 -39.53 -17.43 13.45
N TYR A 68 -38.90 -17.26 14.62
CA TYR A 68 -39.18 -16.16 15.54
C TYR A 68 -38.70 -14.80 15.00
N PHE A 69 -37.59 -14.77 14.24
CA PHE A 69 -37.06 -13.53 13.64
C PHE A 69 -37.78 -13.09 12.35
N ARG A 70 -38.62 -13.95 11.74
CA ARG A 70 -39.40 -13.61 10.53
C ARG A 70 -40.73 -12.89 10.79
N HIS A 71 -41.10 -12.65 12.06
CA HIS A 71 -42.40 -12.07 12.44
C HIS A 71 -42.33 -10.74 13.23
N ARG A 72 -41.27 -9.95 13.06
CA ARG A 72 -41.30 -8.53 13.47
C ARG A 72 -41.58 -7.62 12.26
N PRO A 73 -42.71 -6.90 12.21
CA PRO A 73 -42.87 -5.80 11.28
C PRO A 73 -41.94 -4.63 11.68
N PRO A 74 -41.43 -3.85 10.70
CA PRO A 74 -40.59 -2.69 10.97
C PRO A 74 -41.37 -1.59 11.74
N PRO A 75 -40.70 -0.79 12.57
CA PRO A 75 -41.33 0.33 13.27
C PRO A 75 -41.74 1.44 12.27
N PRO A 76 -42.82 2.19 12.54
CA PRO A 76 -43.29 3.25 11.65
C PRO A 76 -42.37 4.47 11.70
N LEU A 77 -42.09 5.05 10.53
CA LEU A 77 -41.40 6.33 10.35
C LEU A 77 -42.35 7.48 10.72
N SER A 78 -41.93 8.32 11.67
CA SER A 78 -42.59 9.60 11.97
C SER A 78 -42.14 10.69 10.99
N PRO A 79 -43.03 11.61 10.56
CA PRO A 79 -42.72 12.63 9.58
C PRO A 79 -42.08 13.86 10.25
N SER A 80 -40.84 14.17 9.88
CA SER A 80 -40.24 15.48 10.15
C SER A 80 -40.60 16.45 9.02
N GLN A 81 -41.25 17.54 9.42
CA GLN A 81 -41.60 18.70 8.61
C GLN A 81 -40.32 19.35 8.06
N PHE A 82 -40.21 19.42 6.73
CA PHE A 82 -39.32 20.37 6.06
C PHE A 82 -40.17 21.52 5.54
N THR A 83 -40.06 22.66 6.22
CA THR A 83 -40.53 23.95 5.73
C THR A 83 -39.58 24.43 4.63
N VAL A 84 -40.14 24.61 3.44
CA VAL A 84 -39.53 25.33 2.31
C VAL A 84 -39.67 26.81 2.62
N SER A 85 -38.55 27.53 2.63
CA SER A 85 -38.53 28.98 2.47
C SER A 85 -37.70 29.30 1.24
N ASP A 86 -38.41 29.62 0.16
CA ASP A 86 -37.91 30.50 -0.89
C ASP A 86 -37.57 31.86 -0.25
N ASP A 87 -36.45 32.46 -0.66
CA ASP A 87 -36.41 33.89 -0.91
C ASP A 87 -35.23 34.25 -1.80
N THR A 88 -35.58 34.69 -3.00
CA THR A 88 -34.73 35.43 -3.94
C THR A 88 -34.85 36.90 -3.61
N ALA A 89 -33.73 37.59 -3.36
CA ALA A 89 -33.69 39.05 -3.43
C ALA A 89 -32.31 39.55 -3.85
N ILE A 90 -32.28 40.02 -5.09
CA ILE A 90 -31.25 40.87 -5.69
C ILE A 90 -31.34 42.24 -5.00
N SER A 91 -30.22 42.79 -4.51
CA SER A 91 -30.01 44.24 -4.59
C SER A 91 -28.53 44.58 -4.68
N SER A 92 -28.22 45.27 -5.77
CA SER A 92 -26.99 45.97 -6.08
C SER A 92 -26.89 47.26 -5.27
N LEU A 93 -25.77 47.49 -4.59
CA LEU A 93 -25.35 48.85 -4.22
C LEU A 93 -23.94 49.11 -4.75
N SER A 94 -23.90 50.01 -5.73
CA SER A 94 -22.74 50.71 -6.24
C SER A 94 -22.17 51.64 -5.18
N SER A 95 -20.85 51.68 -5.06
CA SER A 95 -20.15 52.82 -4.46
C SER A 95 -18.95 53.22 -5.32
N SER A 96 -18.98 54.51 -5.63
CA SER A 96 -18.08 55.33 -6.43
C SER A 96 -16.72 55.55 -5.77
N SER A 97 -15.66 55.63 -6.57
CA SER A 97 -14.50 56.49 -6.34
C SER A 97 -13.67 56.59 -7.64
N SER A 98 -13.84 57.71 -8.36
CA SER A 98 -12.87 58.81 -8.46
C SER A 98 -11.56 58.44 -9.17
N SER A 99 -11.54 58.74 -10.47
CA SER A 99 -10.35 58.84 -11.30
C SER A 99 -9.49 60.02 -10.87
N SER A 100 -8.22 59.75 -10.54
CA SER A 100 -7.16 60.75 -10.56
C SER A 100 -5.96 60.19 -11.32
N SER A 101 -5.65 60.85 -12.43
CA SER A 101 -4.51 60.60 -13.28
C SER A 101 -3.30 61.36 -12.75
N LEU A 102 -2.21 60.70 -12.38
CA LEU A 102 -0.87 61.28 -12.53
C LEU A 102 0.22 60.20 -12.65
N SER A 103 0.88 60.27 -13.80
CA SER A 103 2.14 59.65 -14.23
C SER A 103 3.16 59.33 -13.13
N SER A 104 3.61 58.06 -13.09
CA SER A 104 4.93 57.72 -12.57
C SER A 104 5.50 56.47 -13.27
N LYS A 105 6.47 56.75 -14.15
CA LYS A 105 7.66 55.97 -14.50
C LYS A 105 7.51 54.44 -14.57
N GLU A 106 7.54 53.97 -15.81
CA GLU A 106 7.92 52.64 -16.27
C GLU A 106 9.18 52.17 -15.53
N TYR A 107 9.00 51.26 -14.58
CA TYR A 107 10.06 50.37 -14.12
C TYR A 107 9.79 49.04 -14.82
N ASP A 108 10.70 48.65 -15.71
CA ASP A 108 10.76 47.30 -16.25
C ASP A 108 10.91 46.32 -15.09
N LEU A 109 9.78 45.79 -14.62
CA LEU A 109 9.77 44.58 -13.82
C LEU A 109 10.33 43.47 -14.70
N PRO A 110 11.29 42.66 -14.21
CA PRO A 110 11.74 41.50 -14.94
C PRO A 110 10.50 40.66 -15.22
N SER A 111 10.23 40.41 -16.51
CA SER A 111 9.29 39.42 -16.98
C SER A 111 9.32 38.23 -16.01
N SER A 112 8.25 38.08 -15.24
CA SER A 112 7.97 36.85 -14.50
C SER A 112 8.15 35.73 -15.50
N HIS A 113 9.28 35.03 -15.43
CA HIS A 113 9.43 33.76 -16.09
C HIS A 113 8.31 32.91 -15.49
N THR A 114 7.20 32.81 -16.22
CA THR A 114 6.19 31.80 -16.00
C THR A 114 6.94 30.49 -16.08
N LYS A 115 7.36 29.95 -14.94
CA LYS A 115 7.95 28.61 -14.85
C LYS A 115 7.00 27.71 -15.60
N ASN A 116 7.50 27.07 -16.65
CA ASN A 116 6.67 26.22 -17.46
C ASN A 116 6.31 25.04 -16.57
N VAL A 117 5.07 24.97 -16.11
CA VAL A 117 4.64 24.08 -15.02
C VAL A 117 5.00 22.60 -15.26
N CYS A 118 5.20 22.23 -16.52
CA CYS A 118 5.54 20.88 -16.97
C CYS A 118 6.90 20.81 -17.69
N GLU A 119 7.96 21.36 -17.09
CA GLU A 119 9.31 21.41 -17.69
C GLU A 119 9.88 20.04 -18.08
N LEU A 120 9.49 18.98 -17.36
CA LEU A 120 9.96 17.62 -17.60
C LEU A 120 9.25 16.92 -18.77
N GLY A 121 8.08 17.42 -19.18
CA GLY A 121 7.30 16.83 -20.26
C GLY A 121 5.79 16.87 -19.99
N LYS A 122 5.03 16.42 -20.99
CA LYS A 122 3.58 16.20 -20.88
C LYS A 122 3.26 14.73 -21.10
N PHE A 123 2.15 14.26 -20.55
CA PHE A 123 1.70 12.89 -20.79
C PHE A 123 0.30 12.84 -21.40
N TYR A 124 0.07 11.85 -22.25
CA TYR A 124 -1.26 11.56 -22.79
C TYR A 124 -1.86 10.37 -22.05
N VAL A 125 -3.15 10.43 -21.74
CA VAL A 125 -3.90 9.31 -21.17
C VAL A 125 -4.67 8.63 -22.29
N TYR A 126 -4.41 7.34 -22.53
CA TYR A 126 -5.18 6.61 -23.54
C TYR A 126 -6.66 6.53 -23.18
N ASP A 127 -7.50 6.71 -24.19
CA ASP A 127 -8.93 6.38 -24.12
C ASP A 127 -9.11 4.90 -24.45
N LEU A 128 -8.99 4.06 -23.42
CA LEU A 128 -9.12 2.61 -23.56
C LEU A 128 -10.60 2.19 -23.53
N PRO A 129 -10.97 1.07 -24.19
CA PRO A 129 -12.27 0.44 -24.01
C PRO A 129 -12.64 0.24 -22.53
N ALA A 130 -13.91 0.47 -22.21
CA ALA A 130 -14.39 0.52 -20.83
C ALA A 130 -14.13 -0.78 -20.03
N GLU A 131 -14.04 -1.92 -20.71
CA GLU A 131 -13.69 -3.23 -20.14
C GLU A 131 -12.33 -3.23 -19.42
N PHE A 132 -11.41 -2.32 -19.75
CA PHE A 132 -10.09 -2.24 -19.13
C PHE A 132 -10.04 -1.36 -17.87
N ASN A 133 -11.09 -0.60 -17.55
CA ASN A 133 -11.12 0.27 -16.37
C ASN A 133 -12.52 0.52 -15.80
N VAL A 134 -13.37 1.27 -16.51
CA VAL A 134 -14.66 1.77 -16.03
C VAL A 134 -15.60 0.62 -15.69
N GLU A 135 -15.62 -0.44 -16.51
CA GLU A 135 -16.46 -1.61 -16.26
C GLU A 135 -15.93 -2.46 -15.09
N ILE A 136 -14.61 -2.58 -14.95
CA ILE A 136 -13.98 -3.26 -13.80
C ILE A 136 -14.40 -2.56 -12.51
N HIS A 137 -14.35 -1.22 -12.48
CA HIS A 137 -14.77 -0.44 -11.31
C HIS A 137 -16.28 -0.49 -11.06
N LYS A 138 -17.11 -0.42 -12.11
CA LYS A 138 -18.57 -0.57 -11.98
C LYS A 138 -18.98 -1.93 -11.42
N ASN A 139 -18.23 -2.98 -11.74
CA ASN A 139 -18.43 -4.34 -11.19
C ASN A 139 -17.63 -4.57 -9.89
N CYS A 140 -17.48 -3.53 -9.06
CA CYS A 140 -16.72 -3.58 -7.80
C CYS A 140 -17.23 -4.63 -6.80
N ASP A 141 -18.48 -5.05 -6.93
CA ASP A 141 -19.10 -6.11 -6.13
C ASP A 141 -18.53 -7.49 -6.45
N LYS A 142 -17.91 -7.65 -7.62
CA LYS A 142 -17.35 -8.91 -8.12
C LYS A 142 -15.82 -8.98 -8.07
N LEU A 143 -15.15 -7.94 -7.57
CA LEU A 143 -13.68 -7.84 -7.55
C LEU A 143 -13.01 -8.67 -6.46
N SER A 144 -13.76 -9.28 -5.56
CA SER A 144 -13.22 -10.13 -4.50
C SER A 144 -14.13 -11.32 -4.21
N PRO A 145 -13.56 -12.53 -4.01
CA PRO A 145 -14.35 -13.67 -3.55
C PRO A 145 -14.83 -13.51 -2.09
N PHE A 146 -14.32 -12.49 -1.37
CA PHE A 146 -14.61 -12.24 0.04
C PHE A 146 -15.71 -11.19 0.27
N GLY A 147 -16.38 -10.74 -0.81
CA GLY A 147 -17.48 -9.79 -0.74
C GLY A 147 -17.27 -8.52 -1.56
N SER A 148 -18.28 -7.65 -1.58
CA SER A 148 -18.26 -6.43 -2.39
C SER A 148 -17.16 -5.46 -1.94
N ARG A 149 -16.49 -4.85 -2.92
CA ARG A 149 -15.44 -3.84 -2.73
C ARG A 149 -15.89 -2.43 -3.10
N CYS A 150 -17.19 -2.22 -3.36
CA CYS A 150 -17.70 -0.94 -3.84
C CYS A 150 -17.52 0.20 -2.83
N SER A 151 -17.76 -0.04 -1.54
CA SER A 151 -17.51 0.97 -0.51
C SER A 151 -16.03 1.33 -0.42
N THR A 152 -15.16 0.32 -0.56
CA THR A 152 -13.71 0.47 -0.58
C THR A 152 -13.22 1.36 -1.71
N PHE A 153 -13.85 1.27 -2.88
CA PHE A 153 -13.47 2.04 -4.07
C PHE A 153 -14.32 3.29 -4.32
N SER A 154 -15.10 3.70 -3.31
CA SER A 154 -15.78 5.00 -3.32
C SER A 154 -14.80 6.17 -3.21
N ASN A 155 -15.28 7.40 -3.41
CA ASN A 155 -14.46 8.62 -3.34
C ASN A 155 -13.17 8.52 -4.16
N ASN A 156 -13.28 8.15 -5.44
CA ASN A 156 -12.14 8.00 -6.36
C ASN A 156 -11.05 7.03 -5.87
N GLY A 157 -11.44 6.01 -5.11
CA GLY A 157 -10.53 4.99 -4.58
C GLY A 157 -10.08 5.22 -3.14
N PHE A 158 -10.42 6.36 -2.53
CA PHE A 158 -10.07 6.62 -1.12
C PHE A 158 -10.91 5.82 -0.13
N GLY A 159 -12.09 5.34 -0.52
CA GLY A 159 -13.01 4.63 0.38
C GLY A 159 -13.90 5.58 1.19
N LEU A 160 -14.52 5.06 2.25
CA LEU A 160 -15.39 5.85 3.12
C LEU A 160 -14.58 6.80 4.02
N VAL A 161 -15.17 7.90 4.47
CA VAL A 161 -14.53 8.81 5.45
C VAL A 161 -14.30 8.06 6.77
N ALA A 162 -13.12 8.22 7.36
CA ALA A 162 -12.73 7.60 8.62
C ALA A 162 -13.13 8.48 9.83
N ALA A 163 -14.43 8.70 10.03
CA ALA A 163 -14.92 9.58 11.10
C ALA A 163 -14.52 9.11 12.52
N GLU A 164 -14.22 7.82 12.69
CA GLU A 164 -13.91 7.22 13.98
C GLU A 164 -12.53 7.61 14.52
N ILE A 165 -11.60 8.02 13.65
CA ILE A 165 -10.24 8.40 14.08
C ILE A 165 -10.15 9.87 14.54
N ASN A 166 -11.25 10.61 14.50
CA ASN A 166 -11.31 12.04 14.84
C ASN A 166 -10.79 12.38 16.25
N ARG A 167 -10.70 11.40 17.15
CA ARG A 167 -10.13 11.58 18.50
C ARG A 167 -8.60 11.59 18.51
N ALA A 168 -7.96 10.97 17.51
CA ALA A 168 -6.52 10.82 17.41
C ALA A 168 -5.85 11.92 16.59
N ILE A 169 -6.63 12.74 15.87
CA ILE A 169 -6.16 13.73 14.90
C ILE A 169 -6.70 15.14 15.22
N PRO A 170 -6.06 16.22 14.71
CA PRO A 170 -6.60 17.57 14.82
C PRO A 170 -8.02 17.67 14.23
N ALA A 171 -8.93 18.36 14.92
CA ALA A 171 -10.33 18.48 14.50
C ALA A 171 -10.48 19.10 13.09
N ALA A 172 -9.60 20.02 12.71
CA ALA A 172 -9.56 20.62 11.37
C ALA A 172 -9.26 19.61 10.25
N LEU A 173 -8.69 18.44 10.58
CA LEU A 173 -8.36 17.37 9.63
C LEU A 173 -9.38 16.22 9.64
N ALA A 174 -10.50 16.34 10.34
CA ALA A 174 -11.48 15.25 10.47
C ALA A 174 -12.00 14.71 9.11
N ASN A 175 -12.06 15.57 8.08
CA ASN A 175 -12.58 15.23 6.76
C ASN A 175 -11.48 14.93 5.71
N THR A 176 -10.23 14.75 6.15
CA THR A 176 -9.09 14.39 5.28
C THR A 176 -8.66 12.93 5.45
N TRP A 177 -9.38 12.13 6.22
CA TRP A 177 -9.02 10.74 6.49
C TRP A 177 -10.06 9.75 6.01
N TYR A 178 -9.58 8.64 5.46
CA TYR A 178 -10.41 7.67 4.74
C TYR A 178 -9.99 6.22 5.02
N TRP A 179 -10.97 5.34 4.83
CA TRP A 179 -10.85 3.88 4.84
C TRP A 179 -10.26 3.36 3.53
N THR A 180 -9.07 3.85 3.20
CA THR A 180 -8.39 3.58 1.92
C THR A 180 -7.87 2.17 1.90
N ASP A 181 -8.02 1.47 0.78
CA ASP A 181 -7.47 0.13 0.63
C ASP A 181 -6.13 0.14 -0.07
N GLN A 182 -5.27 -0.79 0.34
CA GLN A 182 -3.90 -0.89 -0.16
C GLN A 182 -3.80 -1.21 -1.66
N PHE A 183 -4.87 -1.70 -2.30
CA PHE A 183 -4.91 -2.04 -3.72
C PHE A 183 -5.66 -1.01 -4.59
N SER A 184 -5.95 0.18 -4.05
CA SER A 184 -6.73 1.23 -4.73
C SER A 184 -5.93 2.11 -5.70
N SER A 185 -4.60 1.91 -5.83
CA SER A 185 -3.71 2.81 -6.58
C SER A 185 -4.15 3.04 -8.02
N GLU A 186 -4.70 2.02 -8.71
CA GLU A 186 -5.15 2.15 -10.10
C GLU A 186 -6.26 3.20 -10.26
N ILE A 187 -7.21 3.23 -9.32
CA ILE A 187 -8.32 4.19 -9.34
C ILE A 187 -7.82 5.59 -8.95
N ILE A 188 -6.99 5.68 -7.90
CA ILE A 188 -6.45 6.95 -7.40
C ILE A 188 -5.61 7.63 -8.48
N PHE A 189 -4.64 6.90 -9.06
CA PHE A 189 -3.79 7.43 -10.12
C PHE A 189 -4.61 7.81 -11.36
N HIS A 190 -5.55 6.97 -11.80
CA HIS A 190 -6.32 7.27 -13.00
C HIS A 190 -7.13 8.57 -12.83
N ASN A 191 -7.79 8.78 -11.69
CA ASN A 191 -8.55 10.00 -11.43
C ASN A 191 -7.65 11.25 -11.32
N ARG A 192 -6.49 11.14 -10.64
CA ARG A 192 -5.50 12.23 -10.56
C ARG A 192 -4.92 12.55 -11.94
N LEU A 193 -4.47 11.55 -12.69
CA LEU A 193 -3.84 11.72 -14.01
C LEU A 193 -4.79 12.33 -15.05
N LEU A 194 -6.11 12.07 -14.96
CA LEU A 194 -7.10 12.71 -15.82
C LEU A 194 -7.22 14.23 -15.60
N ARG A 195 -6.87 14.73 -14.42
CA ARG A 195 -6.97 16.15 -14.03
C ARG A 195 -5.63 16.83 -13.76
N HIS A 196 -4.54 16.10 -13.89
CA HIS A 196 -3.19 16.58 -13.66
C HIS A 196 -2.80 17.66 -14.68
N GLU A 197 -2.12 18.71 -14.22
CA GLU A 197 -1.72 19.88 -15.02
C GLU A 197 -0.85 19.54 -16.24
N CYS A 198 0.01 18.53 -16.12
CA CYS A 198 0.85 18.02 -17.22
C CYS A 198 0.19 17.01 -18.16
N ARG A 199 -1.12 16.75 -18.02
CA ARG A 199 -1.87 16.00 -19.03
C ARG A 199 -2.04 16.83 -20.29
N THR A 200 -1.80 16.24 -21.45
CA THR A 200 -2.17 16.79 -22.77
C THR A 200 -3.33 16.00 -23.38
N LEU A 201 -4.15 16.68 -24.19
CA LEU A 201 -5.18 16.05 -25.03
C LEU A 201 -4.66 15.73 -26.44
N GLU A 202 -3.53 16.32 -26.84
CA GLU A 202 -2.91 16.10 -28.14
C GLU A 202 -1.80 15.04 -28.00
N ALA A 203 -2.07 13.82 -28.45
CA ALA A 203 -1.18 12.67 -28.27
C ALA A 203 0.21 12.85 -28.92
N GLU A 204 0.28 13.66 -29.98
CA GLU A 204 1.50 14.02 -30.71
C GLU A 204 2.46 14.84 -29.85
N SER A 205 1.92 15.62 -28.90
CA SER A 205 2.70 16.51 -28.01
C SER A 205 3.22 15.82 -26.75
N ALA A 206 2.85 14.56 -26.54
CA ALA A 206 3.16 13.84 -25.31
C ALA A 206 4.59 13.27 -25.31
N THR A 207 5.25 13.44 -24.17
CA THR A 207 6.53 12.81 -23.82
C THR A 207 6.32 11.38 -23.30
N ALA A 208 5.20 11.13 -22.64
CA ALA A 208 4.86 9.83 -22.04
C ALA A 208 3.39 9.47 -22.30
N TYR A 209 3.08 8.17 -22.28
CA TYR A 209 1.71 7.67 -22.51
C TYR A 209 1.27 6.78 -21.35
N TYR A 210 0.20 7.20 -20.66
CA TYR A 210 -0.40 6.43 -19.59
C TYR A 210 -1.42 5.43 -20.15
N ILE A 211 -1.30 4.17 -19.70
CA ILE A 211 -2.24 3.09 -20.00
C ILE A 211 -3.15 2.88 -18.79
N PRO A 212 -4.40 3.38 -18.80
CA PRO A 212 -5.32 3.24 -17.67
C PRO A 212 -5.98 1.85 -17.64
N PHE A 213 -5.19 0.78 -17.46
CA PHE A 213 -5.68 -0.58 -17.30
C PHE A 213 -5.64 -1.01 -15.83
N TYR A 214 -6.77 -1.44 -15.28
CA TYR A 214 -6.90 -1.86 -13.87
C TYR A 214 -6.49 -3.33 -13.68
N ALA A 215 -5.24 -3.64 -14.04
CA ALA A 215 -4.67 -4.99 -14.05
C ALA A 215 -4.77 -5.70 -12.69
N GLY A 216 -4.51 -4.96 -11.62
CA GLY A 216 -4.50 -5.43 -10.24
C GLY A 216 -5.89 -5.77 -9.73
N LEU A 217 -6.86 -4.88 -9.96
CA LEU A 217 -8.25 -5.14 -9.62
C LEU A 217 -8.80 -6.34 -10.39
N GLU A 218 -8.49 -6.45 -11.68
CA GLU A 218 -8.99 -7.54 -12.52
C GLU A 218 -8.39 -8.89 -12.13
N VAL A 219 -7.06 -8.99 -12.02
CA VAL A 219 -6.43 -10.26 -11.64
C VAL A 219 -6.87 -10.71 -10.25
N GLY A 220 -7.16 -9.75 -9.35
CA GLY A 220 -7.62 -9.98 -7.99
C GLY A 220 -8.86 -10.87 -7.89
N LYS A 221 -9.75 -10.84 -8.90
CA LYS A 221 -10.93 -11.72 -8.99
C LYS A 221 -10.56 -13.21 -8.93
N PHE A 222 -9.39 -13.57 -9.44
CA PHE A 222 -9.04 -14.94 -9.81
C PHE A 222 -7.88 -15.52 -8.99
N LEU A 223 -7.37 -14.81 -7.98
CA LEU A 223 -6.17 -15.26 -7.24
C LEU A 223 -6.45 -16.31 -6.16
N TRP A 224 -7.66 -16.37 -5.60
CA TRP A 224 -8.00 -17.23 -4.46
C TRP A 224 -9.04 -18.32 -4.77
N GLY A 225 -9.44 -18.46 -6.04
CA GLY A 225 -10.39 -19.48 -6.50
C GLY A 225 -9.75 -20.49 -7.45
N ASP A 226 -10.47 -21.59 -7.72
CA ASP A 226 -10.08 -22.59 -8.72
C ASP A 226 -10.36 -22.06 -10.13
N THR A 227 -9.51 -21.14 -10.58
CA THR A 227 -9.63 -20.46 -11.87
C THR A 227 -8.48 -20.87 -12.79
N SER A 228 -8.83 -21.24 -14.03
CA SER A 228 -7.80 -21.60 -15.02
C SER A 228 -6.85 -20.45 -15.30
N VAL A 229 -5.58 -20.78 -15.59
CA VAL A 229 -4.56 -19.79 -15.96
C VAL A 229 -4.95 -18.93 -17.16
N LYS A 230 -5.72 -19.48 -18.11
CA LYS A 230 -6.22 -18.74 -19.27
C LYS A 230 -7.10 -17.55 -18.85
N VAL A 231 -7.96 -17.73 -17.85
CA VAL A 231 -8.84 -16.66 -17.35
C VAL A 231 -8.03 -15.60 -16.61
N ARG A 232 -7.01 -16.00 -15.83
CA ARG A 232 -6.12 -15.07 -15.11
C ARG A 232 -5.31 -14.17 -16.05
N ASP A 233 -5.03 -14.66 -17.25
CA ASP A 233 -4.21 -13.95 -18.25
C ASP A 233 -5.06 -13.17 -19.28
N ALA A 234 -6.31 -13.58 -19.52
CA ALA A 234 -7.14 -13.12 -20.64
C ALA A 234 -7.27 -11.60 -20.75
N HIS A 235 -7.59 -10.89 -19.66
CA HIS A 235 -7.75 -9.44 -19.72
C HIS A 235 -6.46 -8.70 -20.07
N CYS A 236 -5.30 -9.20 -19.61
CA CYS A 236 -4.02 -8.61 -20.00
C CYS A 236 -3.70 -8.91 -21.47
N GLU A 237 -4.02 -10.12 -21.97
CA GLU A 237 -3.86 -10.45 -23.40
C GLU A 237 -4.74 -9.56 -24.28
N MET A 238 -6.01 -9.34 -23.90
CA MET A 238 -6.93 -8.44 -24.61
C MET A 238 -6.43 -6.99 -24.62
N MET A 239 -5.98 -6.49 -23.47
CA MET A 239 -5.45 -5.13 -23.35
C MET A 239 -4.21 -4.94 -24.21
N LEU A 240 -3.25 -5.89 -24.16
CA LEU A 240 -2.04 -5.84 -24.97
C LEU A 240 -2.35 -5.88 -26.46
N HIS A 241 -3.26 -6.76 -26.88
CA HIS A 241 -3.70 -6.82 -28.27
C HIS A 241 -4.34 -5.51 -28.75
N TYR A 242 -5.07 -4.82 -27.88
CA TYR A 242 -5.65 -3.51 -28.19
C TYR A 242 -4.57 -2.43 -28.33
N ILE A 243 -3.68 -2.27 -27.34
CA ILE A 243 -2.66 -1.20 -27.37
C ILE A 243 -1.63 -1.39 -28.48
N GLU A 244 -1.36 -2.65 -28.89
CA GLU A 244 -0.48 -2.96 -30.01
C GLU A 244 -1.00 -2.44 -31.35
N GLN A 245 -2.27 -2.07 -31.45
CA GLN A 245 -2.86 -1.46 -32.64
C GLN A 245 -2.72 0.08 -32.63
N LEU A 246 -2.37 0.67 -31.48
CA LEU A 246 -2.27 2.13 -31.33
C LEU A 246 -0.93 2.64 -31.92
N PRO A 247 -0.95 3.72 -32.71
CA PRO A 247 0.23 4.21 -33.41
C PRO A 247 1.36 4.63 -32.45
N TYR A 248 0.99 5.29 -31.34
CA TYR A 248 1.95 5.76 -30.33
C TYR A 248 2.63 4.64 -29.57
N PHE A 249 1.93 3.52 -29.31
CA PHE A 249 2.55 2.34 -28.73
C PHE A 249 3.53 1.68 -29.70
N ASN A 250 3.15 1.57 -30.97
CA ASN A 250 4.00 0.96 -31.98
C ASN A 250 5.29 1.74 -32.27
N ARG A 251 5.25 3.07 -32.15
CA ARG A 251 6.41 3.96 -32.34
C ARG A 251 7.56 3.62 -31.39
N SER A 252 7.25 3.36 -30.12
CA SER A 252 8.23 3.12 -29.06
C SER A 252 8.30 1.66 -28.62
N LYS A 253 7.35 0.82 -29.00
CA LYS A 253 7.21 -0.52 -28.43
C LYS A 253 7.15 -0.49 -26.90
N GLY A 254 6.47 0.52 -26.34
CA GLY A 254 6.18 0.64 -24.92
C GLY A 254 7.21 1.38 -24.07
N TRP A 255 8.37 1.80 -24.60
CA TRP A 255 9.42 2.38 -23.73
C TRP A 255 9.07 3.77 -23.17
N ASP A 256 8.24 4.55 -23.87
CA ASP A 256 7.68 5.83 -23.41
C ASP A 256 6.29 5.68 -22.76
N HIS A 257 5.90 4.44 -22.44
CA HIS A 257 4.63 4.12 -21.79
C HIS A 257 4.81 3.81 -20.32
N PHE A 258 3.78 4.13 -19.54
CA PHE A 258 3.69 3.72 -18.15
C PHE A 258 2.29 3.24 -17.77
N ILE A 259 2.25 2.35 -16.79
CA ILE A 259 1.02 1.76 -16.24
C ILE A 259 1.13 1.68 -14.72
N VAL A 260 0.00 1.84 -14.05
CA VAL A 260 -0.11 1.57 -12.61
C VAL A 260 -0.69 0.18 -12.45
N MET A 261 -0.03 -0.67 -11.66
CA MET A 261 -0.50 -2.01 -11.32
C MET A 261 -0.75 -2.05 -9.82
N GLY A 262 -2.02 -2.08 -9.44
CA GLY A 262 -2.49 -1.84 -8.07
C GLY A 262 -2.17 -2.93 -7.06
N ARG A 263 -1.35 -3.93 -7.42
CA ARG A 263 -0.91 -5.01 -6.53
C ARG A 263 0.60 -5.21 -6.60
N ILE A 264 1.10 -6.18 -5.85
CA ILE A 264 2.53 -6.49 -5.79
C ILE A 264 2.97 -7.15 -7.11
N THR A 265 4.20 -6.90 -7.54
CA THR A 265 4.75 -7.43 -8.81
C THR A 265 4.60 -8.95 -8.98
N TRP A 266 4.61 -9.71 -7.87
CA TRP A 266 4.51 -11.18 -7.87
C TRP A 266 3.15 -11.69 -8.34
N ASP A 267 2.10 -10.87 -8.31
CA ASP A 267 0.78 -11.24 -8.83
C ASP A 267 0.72 -11.27 -10.36
N PHE A 268 1.77 -10.83 -11.03
CA PHE A 268 1.82 -10.69 -12.48
C PHE A 268 3.03 -11.38 -13.13
N ARG A 269 3.78 -12.18 -12.36
CA ARG A 269 5.03 -12.86 -12.77
C ARG A 269 4.95 -14.38 -12.67
N ARG A 270 3.78 -14.95 -12.95
CA ARG A 270 3.60 -16.39 -13.01
C ARG A 270 4.52 -16.99 -14.10
N SER A 271 5.38 -17.94 -13.72
CA SER A 271 6.32 -18.59 -14.64
C SER A 271 5.81 -19.93 -15.17
N LYS A 272 5.09 -20.70 -14.34
CA LYS A 272 4.46 -21.97 -14.71
C LYS A 272 2.97 -21.99 -14.42
N ASP A 273 2.22 -22.92 -14.98
CA ASP A 273 0.75 -22.95 -14.85
C ASP A 273 0.27 -23.25 -13.43
N GLU A 274 1.05 -23.98 -12.66
CA GLU A 274 0.81 -24.25 -11.24
C GLU A 274 1.13 -23.07 -10.30
N ASP A 275 1.83 -22.03 -10.79
CA ASP A 275 2.30 -20.93 -9.96
C ASP A 275 1.22 -19.87 -9.66
N TRP A 276 1.51 -19.04 -8.65
CA TRP A 276 0.72 -17.86 -8.32
C TRP A 276 0.81 -16.75 -9.39
N GLY A 277 -0.20 -15.89 -9.44
CA GLY A 277 -0.31 -14.72 -10.32
C GLY A 277 -0.84 -14.98 -11.74
N SER A 278 -0.97 -13.90 -12.50
CA SER A 278 -1.02 -13.91 -13.97
C SER A 278 0.39 -13.92 -14.56
N LYS A 279 0.53 -14.16 -15.86
CA LYS A 279 1.79 -13.98 -16.61
C LYS A 279 1.96 -12.59 -17.22
N CYS A 280 1.09 -11.63 -16.88
CA CYS A 280 0.96 -10.34 -17.58
C CYS A 280 2.29 -9.61 -17.81
N ILE A 281 3.15 -9.48 -16.79
CA ILE A 281 4.46 -8.81 -16.94
C ILE A 281 5.42 -9.58 -17.84
N HIS A 282 5.28 -10.91 -17.93
CA HIS A 282 6.13 -11.74 -18.79
C HIS A 282 5.71 -11.73 -20.27
N MET A 283 4.51 -11.21 -20.59
CA MET A 283 4.07 -11.02 -21.97
C MET A 283 4.99 -10.01 -22.68
N SER A 284 5.29 -10.26 -23.97
CA SER A 284 6.31 -9.51 -24.72
C SER A 284 6.09 -8.00 -24.70
N SER A 285 4.84 -7.57 -24.83
CA SER A 285 4.48 -6.16 -24.97
C SER A 285 4.44 -5.41 -23.64
N MET A 286 4.47 -6.11 -22.51
CA MET A 286 4.67 -5.49 -21.19
C MET A 286 6.13 -5.19 -20.87
N ARG A 287 7.10 -5.77 -21.60
CA ARG A 287 8.51 -5.79 -21.19
C ARG A 287 9.10 -4.39 -21.03
N ASN A 288 8.80 -3.49 -21.96
CA ASN A 288 9.41 -2.15 -22.04
C ASN A 288 8.61 -1.05 -21.32
N ILE A 289 7.39 -1.37 -20.86
CA ILE A 289 6.51 -0.41 -20.20
C ILE A 289 7.01 -0.17 -18.78
N THR A 290 7.10 1.10 -18.35
CA THR A 290 7.35 1.44 -16.95
C THR A 290 6.13 1.08 -16.10
N ARG A 291 6.30 0.21 -15.11
CA ARG A 291 5.23 -0.31 -14.26
C ARG A 291 5.36 0.28 -12.86
N LEU A 292 4.37 1.05 -12.45
CA LEU A 292 4.25 1.61 -11.11
C LEU A 292 3.48 0.62 -10.23
N LEU A 293 4.14 0.02 -9.24
CA LEU A 293 3.58 -1.03 -8.38
C LEU A 293 3.74 -0.69 -6.90
N ILE A 294 2.83 -1.14 -6.05
CA ILE A 294 2.96 -0.97 -4.59
C ILE A 294 4.13 -1.77 -3.99
N GLU A 295 4.63 -2.78 -4.72
CA GLU A 295 5.88 -3.49 -4.45
C GLU A 295 6.55 -3.87 -5.77
N ARG A 296 7.80 -3.42 -5.98
CA ARG A 296 8.57 -3.70 -7.19
C ARG A 296 9.39 -4.98 -7.09
N ASN A 297 9.73 -5.52 -8.25
CA ASN A 297 10.87 -6.43 -8.38
C ASN A 297 12.14 -5.57 -8.54
N PRO A 298 13.06 -5.52 -7.56
CA PRO A 298 14.23 -4.65 -7.65
C PRO A 298 15.20 -5.01 -8.77
N TRP A 299 15.05 -6.19 -9.37
CA TRP A 299 15.89 -6.65 -10.48
C TRP A 299 15.28 -6.42 -11.85
N ASP A 300 14.09 -5.81 -11.91
CA ASP A 300 13.46 -5.40 -13.16
C ASP A 300 13.47 -3.88 -13.22
N TYR A 301 14.29 -3.33 -14.11
CA TYR A 301 14.47 -1.88 -14.26
C TYR A 301 13.15 -1.14 -14.52
N ASN A 302 12.22 -1.79 -15.22
CA ASN A 302 10.94 -1.21 -15.59
C ASN A 302 9.93 -1.23 -14.43
N ASP A 303 10.18 -1.97 -13.34
CA ASP A 303 9.35 -1.86 -12.13
C ASP A 303 9.80 -0.66 -11.26
N VAL A 304 8.81 0.11 -10.82
CA VAL A 304 8.98 1.20 -9.86
C VAL A 304 8.07 0.94 -8.67
N GLY A 305 8.64 1.00 -7.47
CA GLY A 305 7.85 0.95 -6.25
C GLY A 305 7.22 2.31 -5.99
N VAL A 306 5.90 2.37 -5.96
CA VAL A 306 5.12 3.54 -5.49
C VAL A 306 4.56 3.27 -4.10
N PRO A 307 4.36 4.29 -3.25
CA PRO A 307 3.85 4.09 -1.91
C PRO A 307 2.49 3.40 -1.90
N TYR A 308 2.27 2.49 -0.95
CA TYR A 308 0.94 1.95 -0.74
C TYR A 308 -0.03 3.09 -0.41
N PRO A 309 -1.26 3.08 -0.95
CA PRO A 309 -2.32 3.97 -0.48
C PRO A 309 -2.53 3.81 1.03
N THR A 310 -2.62 4.95 1.70
CA THR A 310 -2.86 5.08 3.15
C THR A 310 -4.04 6.02 3.38
N GLY A 311 -4.49 6.17 4.62
CA GLY A 311 -5.75 6.86 4.91
C GLY A 311 -5.72 8.39 4.89
N PHE A 312 -4.57 9.06 4.81
CA PHE A 312 -4.49 10.52 4.87
C PHE A 312 -4.50 11.14 3.46
N HIS A 313 -5.57 11.88 3.15
CA HIS A 313 -5.82 12.53 1.87
C HIS A 313 -6.17 14.02 2.08
N PRO A 314 -5.16 14.91 2.10
CA PRO A 314 -5.36 16.35 2.30
C PRO A 314 -6.14 16.98 1.14
N ASN A 315 -6.90 18.04 1.44
CA ASN A 315 -7.54 18.88 0.44
C ASN A 315 -6.66 20.07 0.02
N THR A 316 -5.74 20.51 0.89
CA THR A 316 -4.93 21.71 0.65
C THR A 316 -3.50 21.56 1.16
N ASP A 317 -2.60 22.44 0.72
CA ASP A 317 -1.24 22.55 1.27
C ASP A 317 -1.26 22.80 2.79
N SER A 318 -2.28 23.53 3.28
CA SER A 318 -2.43 23.84 4.70
C SER A 318 -2.79 22.60 5.53
N ASP A 319 -3.56 21.66 4.97
CA ASP A 319 -3.86 20.39 5.64
C ASP A 319 -2.58 19.57 5.86
N VAL A 320 -1.69 19.56 4.87
CA VAL A 320 -0.38 18.90 4.95
C VAL A 320 0.48 19.56 6.01
N ALA A 321 0.60 20.89 5.99
CA ALA A 321 1.40 21.63 6.96
C ALA A 321 0.90 21.42 8.39
N LEU A 322 -0.43 21.43 8.59
CA LEU A 322 -1.06 21.17 9.88
C LEU A 322 -0.77 19.76 10.37
N TRP A 323 -0.86 18.75 9.50
CA TRP A 323 -0.53 17.37 9.87
C TRP A 323 0.95 17.22 10.21
N GLN A 324 1.85 17.80 9.41
CA GLN A 324 3.30 17.79 9.67
C GLN A 324 3.63 18.42 11.02
N ASP A 325 3.05 19.58 11.34
CA ASP A 325 3.25 20.24 12.63
C ASP A 325 2.73 19.40 13.81
N PHE A 326 1.53 18.82 13.64
CA PHE A 326 0.94 17.91 14.62
C PHE A 326 1.85 16.73 14.94
N VAL A 327 2.35 15.99 13.94
CA VAL A 327 3.20 14.80 14.20
C VAL A 327 4.62 15.16 14.64
N ARG A 328 5.12 16.35 14.27
CA ARG A 328 6.43 16.87 14.66
C ARG A 328 6.48 17.24 16.14
N THR A 329 5.44 17.90 16.64
CA THR A 329 5.39 18.43 18.02
C THR A 329 4.78 17.45 19.02
N ARG A 330 4.20 16.36 18.54
CA ARG A 330 3.58 15.33 19.37
C ARG A 330 4.55 14.72 20.37
N GLN A 331 4.14 14.70 21.63
CA GLN A 331 4.79 13.93 22.69
C GLN A 331 4.49 12.44 22.52
N ARG A 332 5.52 11.60 22.69
CA ARG A 332 5.46 10.16 22.46
C ARG A 332 5.78 9.44 23.77
N GLY A 333 4.88 8.55 24.20
CA GLY A 333 5.02 7.80 25.44
C GLY A 333 5.79 6.48 25.30
N SER A 334 5.94 5.97 24.07
CA SER A 334 6.51 4.65 23.80
C SER A 334 7.82 4.76 23.01
N LEU A 335 8.86 3.99 23.38
CA LEU A 335 10.11 3.94 22.62
C LEU A 335 9.87 3.29 21.25
N PHE A 336 9.12 2.19 21.21
CA PHE A 336 8.82 1.54 19.94
C PHE A 336 7.46 0.84 19.96
N CYS A 337 6.96 0.48 18.79
CA CYS A 337 5.75 -0.33 18.69
C CYS A 337 5.86 -1.46 17.67
N PHE A 338 5.07 -2.50 17.90
CA PHE A 338 4.81 -3.53 16.91
C PHE A 338 3.31 -3.60 16.59
N VAL A 339 2.98 -3.35 15.32
CA VAL A 339 1.64 -3.53 14.76
C VAL A 339 1.70 -4.70 13.78
N GLY A 340 1.06 -5.81 14.13
CA GLY A 340 1.07 -7.01 13.31
C GLY A 340 0.59 -8.26 14.05
N GLY A 341 0.22 -9.28 13.28
CA GLY A 341 -0.16 -10.60 13.79
C GLY A 341 0.87 -11.65 13.37
N THR A 342 1.02 -12.68 14.20
CA THR A 342 1.78 -13.88 13.85
C THR A 342 1.07 -14.68 12.76
N ARG A 343 1.85 -15.39 11.96
CA ARG A 343 1.33 -16.38 11.02
C ARG A 343 1.42 -17.75 11.68
N GLY A 344 0.35 -18.18 12.32
CA GLY A 344 0.31 -19.43 13.08
C GLY A 344 0.74 -20.68 12.30
N PHE A 345 0.74 -20.62 10.95
CA PHE A 345 1.18 -21.70 10.06
C PHE A 345 2.68 -21.64 9.68
N ILE A 346 3.43 -20.58 10.03
CA ILE A 346 4.85 -20.46 9.72
C ILE A 346 5.68 -20.80 10.96
N PRO A 347 6.42 -21.91 10.96
CA PRO A 347 7.37 -22.21 12.03
C PRO A 347 8.42 -21.10 12.14
N ASN A 348 8.72 -20.68 13.37
CA ASN A 348 9.71 -19.62 13.65
C ASN A 348 9.41 -18.30 12.92
N ASP A 349 8.13 -17.92 12.85
CA ASP A 349 7.72 -16.64 12.27
C ASP A 349 8.46 -15.48 12.95
N PHE A 350 9.17 -14.69 12.14
CA PHE A 350 9.90 -13.52 12.62
C PHE A 350 8.95 -12.52 13.30
N ARG A 351 7.69 -12.44 12.89
CA ARG A 351 6.69 -11.60 13.59
C ARG A 351 6.41 -12.07 15.00
N GLY A 352 6.44 -13.38 15.26
CA GLY A 352 6.35 -13.95 16.60
C GLY A 352 7.52 -13.49 17.47
N LEU A 353 8.74 -13.56 16.94
CA LEU A 353 9.93 -13.07 17.64
C LEU A 353 9.84 -11.57 17.99
N LEU A 354 9.37 -10.73 17.06
CA LEU A 354 9.16 -9.30 17.32
C LEU A 354 8.08 -9.06 18.39
N LEU A 355 6.99 -9.82 18.32
CA LEU A 355 5.91 -9.76 19.30
C LEU A 355 6.42 -10.14 20.70
N ASP A 356 7.21 -11.20 20.81
CA ASP A 356 7.77 -11.66 22.08
C ASP A 356 8.78 -10.66 22.67
N GLN A 357 9.67 -10.09 21.86
CA GLN A 357 10.58 -9.03 22.33
C GLN A 357 9.82 -7.79 22.79
N CYS A 358 8.74 -7.42 22.10
CA CYS A 358 7.91 -6.28 22.47
C CYS A 358 7.16 -6.55 23.79
N LYS A 359 6.58 -7.75 23.98
CA LYS A 359 5.95 -8.17 25.24
C LYS A 359 6.94 -8.19 26.40
N GLY A 360 8.17 -8.64 26.16
CA GLY A 360 9.27 -8.62 27.13
C GLY A 360 9.81 -7.22 27.45
N SER A 361 9.43 -6.20 26.67
CA SER A 361 9.86 -4.80 26.82
C SER A 361 8.74 -3.92 27.41
N ALA A 362 8.06 -4.43 28.45
CA ALA A 362 6.95 -3.74 29.09
C ALA A 362 7.31 -2.30 29.50
N GLY A 363 6.40 -1.36 29.21
CA GLY A 363 6.60 0.08 29.44
C GLY A 363 7.46 0.79 28.39
N SER A 364 8.15 0.07 27.50
CA SER A 364 8.91 0.66 26.39
C SER A 364 8.30 0.34 25.01
N CYS A 365 7.61 -0.79 24.89
CA CYS A 365 7.01 -1.22 23.64
C CYS A 365 5.48 -1.28 23.68
N ARG A 366 4.83 -0.75 22.65
CA ARG A 366 3.37 -0.81 22.47
C ARG A 366 3.00 -1.83 21.38
N ILE A 367 1.96 -2.65 21.64
CA ILE A 367 1.54 -3.74 20.74
C ILE A 367 0.12 -3.50 20.24
N VAL A 368 -0.07 -3.66 18.93
CA VAL A 368 -1.38 -3.95 18.35
C VAL A 368 -1.30 -5.32 17.67
N ASP A 369 -1.88 -6.32 18.32
CA ASP A 369 -1.89 -7.70 17.81
C ASP A 369 -2.98 -7.82 16.75
N CYS A 370 -2.55 -7.82 15.49
CA CYS A 370 -3.41 -7.94 14.32
C CYS A 370 -3.72 -9.39 13.94
N SER A 371 -3.57 -10.36 14.86
CA SER A 371 -4.08 -11.71 14.63
C SER A 371 -5.62 -11.70 14.57
N GLY A 372 -6.19 -12.51 13.68
CA GLY A 372 -7.64 -12.55 13.44
C GLY A 372 -8.15 -11.33 12.65
N THR A 373 -9.27 -10.75 13.10
CA THR A 373 -10.00 -9.68 12.38
C THR A 373 -9.74 -8.26 12.89
N ARG A 374 -8.97 -8.11 13.97
CA ARG A 374 -8.80 -6.84 14.71
C ARG A 374 -8.31 -5.69 13.83
N CYS A 375 -7.50 -5.98 12.82
CA CYS A 375 -6.92 -4.99 11.92
C CYS A 375 -7.47 -5.06 10.48
N SER A 376 -8.47 -5.93 10.23
CA SER A 376 -8.93 -6.22 8.86
C SER A 376 -10.36 -5.77 8.56
N ASN A 377 -11.25 -5.66 9.56
CA ASN A 377 -12.68 -5.46 9.29
C ASN A 377 -13.41 -4.39 10.13
N ASP A 378 -12.79 -3.81 11.15
CA ASP A 378 -13.46 -2.81 12.01
C ASP A 378 -12.77 -1.45 11.99
N THR A 379 -13.58 -0.38 11.94
CA THR A 379 -13.16 1.01 12.03
C THR A 379 -12.37 1.32 13.31
N SER A 380 -12.59 0.54 14.37
CA SER A 380 -11.87 0.61 15.65
C SER A 380 -10.39 0.19 15.55
N GLY A 381 -10.08 -0.80 14.71
CA GLY A 381 -8.73 -1.34 14.58
C GLY A 381 -7.72 -0.32 14.06
N THR A 382 -8.17 0.59 13.20
CA THR A 382 -7.26 1.57 12.58
C THR A 382 -7.04 2.82 13.42
N SER A 383 -8.01 3.23 14.25
CA SER A 383 -7.74 4.27 15.27
C SER A 383 -6.65 3.81 16.23
N GLU A 384 -6.74 2.55 16.69
CA GLU A 384 -5.74 1.98 17.58
C GLU A 384 -4.36 1.88 16.91
N ILE A 385 -4.30 1.48 15.63
CA ILE A 385 -3.06 1.45 14.85
C ILE A 385 -2.44 2.84 14.73
N LEU A 386 -3.23 3.83 14.32
CA LEU A 386 -2.76 5.20 14.13
C LEU A 386 -2.27 5.80 15.45
N GLU A 387 -3.05 5.68 16.53
CA GLU A 387 -2.66 6.13 17.87
C GLU A 387 -1.36 5.48 18.34
N THR A 388 -1.19 4.19 18.05
CA THR A 388 0.03 3.45 18.41
C THR A 388 1.26 4.00 17.70
N PHE A 389 1.17 4.28 16.39
CA PHE A 389 2.28 4.89 15.67
C PHE A 389 2.51 6.34 16.11
N LEU A 390 1.44 7.10 16.35
CA LEU A 390 1.51 8.48 16.83
C LEU A 390 2.19 8.58 18.22
N ASP A 391 2.03 7.57 19.08
CA ASP A 391 2.63 7.54 20.43
C ASP A 391 4.05 6.94 20.49
N SER A 392 4.56 6.37 19.39
CA SER A 392 5.83 5.63 19.41
C SER A 392 6.95 6.34 18.66
N GLU A 393 8.16 6.40 19.24
CA GLU A 393 9.34 6.99 18.57
C GLU A 393 9.73 6.18 17.32
N PHE A 394 9.77 4.86 17.45
CA PHE A 394 10.09 3.90 16.39
C PHE A 394 8.96 2.90 16.12
N CYS A 395 8.86 2.39 14.90
CA CYS A 395 7.88 1.36 14.54
C CYS A 395 8.56 0.14 13.89
N LEU A 396 8.26 -1.07 14.34
CA LEU A 396 8.88 -2.27 13.79
C LEU A 396 8.20 -2.67 12.48
N GLN A 397 8.98 -2.72 11.39
CA GLN A 397 8.51 -3.01 10.03
C GLN A 397 9.13 -4.30 9.46
N PRO A 398 8.71 -5.49 9.93
CA PRO A 398 9.03 -6.74 9.23
C PRO A 398 8.36 -6.82 7.86
N ARG A 399 8.75 -7.83 7.07
CA ARG A 399 8.15 -8.08 5.76
C ARG A 399 6.65 -8.41 5.82
N GLY A 400 5.98 -8.15 4.70
CA GLY A 400 4.62 -8.58 4.38
C GLY A 400 4.53 -10.05 4.07
N ASP A 401 3.39 -10.47 3.50
CA ASP A 401 3.29 -11.78 2.85
C ASP A 401 4.28 -11.85 1.69
N SER A 402 4.58 -10.70 1.10
CA SER A 402 5.70 -10.41 0.20
C SER A 402 6.83 -9.62 0.90
N PHE A 403 7.56 -8.73 0.20
CA PHE A 403 8.69 -8.01 0.78
C PHE A 403 8.29 -6.77 1.58
N THR A 404 7.20 -6.10 1.24
CA THR A 404 6.80 -4.80 1.80
C THR A 404 5.37 -4.84 2.37
N ARG A 405 4.95 -3.74 3.01
CA ARG A 405 3.62 -3.59 3.62
C ARG A 405 3.20 -2.14 3.60
N ARG A 406 1.88 -1.91 3.48
CA ARG A 406 1.24 -0.59 3.72
C ARG A 406 1.65 0.07 5.04
N SER A 407 1.82 -0.74 6.10
CA SER A 407 2.19 -0.27 7.45
C SER A 407 3.48 0.56 7.50
N ILE A 408 4.40 0.39 6.54
CA ILE A 408 5.61 1.23 6.43
C ILE A 408 5.21 2.71 6.31
N PHE A 409 4.30 3.00 5.37
CA PHE A 409 3.87 4.36 5.09
C PHE A 409 2.94 4.91 6.17
N GLU A 410 2.07 4.08 6.77
CA GLU A 410 1.22 4.52 7.89
C GLU A 410 2.04 4.93 9.11
N CYS A 411 3.10 4.18 9.40
CA CYS A 411 4.05 4.54 10.44
C CYS A 411 4.74 5.88 10.17
N MET A 412 5.21 6.08 8.93
CA MET A 412 5.91 7.30 8.54
C MET A 412 4.97 8.51 8.51
N ILE A 413 3.72 8.35 8.06
CA ILE A 413 2.68 9.39 8.14
C ILE A 413 2.45 9.84 9.58
N ALA A 414 2.48 8.91 10.54
CA ALA A 414 2.36 9.21 11.96
C ALA A 414 3.64 9.80 12.60
N GLY A 415 4.69 10.07 11.82
CA GLY A 415 5.97 10.61 12.29
C GLY A 415 6.80 9.61 13.13
N SER A 416 6.47 8.33 13.08
CA SER A 416 7.25 7.27 13.73
C SER A 416 8.35 6.79 12.79
N ILE A 417 9.52 6.46 13.34
CA ILE A 417 10.71 6.12 12.55
C ILE A 417 10.68 4.61 12.23
N PRO A 418 10.67 4.20 10.96
CA PRO A 418 10.63 2.79 10.59
C PRO A 418 11.92 2.05 10.97
N VAL A 419 11.74 0.90 11.62
CA VAL A 419 12.80 -0.07 11.91
C VAL A 419 12.65 -1.26 10.95
N PHE A 420 13.59 -1.40 10.03
CA PHE A 420 13.56 -2.44 9.02
C PHE A 420 14.48 -3.62 9.35
N PHE A 421 14.11 -4.80 8.84
CA PHE A 421 14.84 -6.05 9.08
C PHE A 421 15.32 -6.76 7.81
N TRP A 422 14.97 -6.23 6.64
CA TRP A 422 15.42 -6.71 5.32
C TRP A 422 15.79 -5.51 4.44
N ARG A 423 17.03 -5.48 3.93
CA ARG A 423 17.48 -4.42 2.99
C ARG A 423 16.57 -4.34 1.77
N ARG A 424 16.11 -5.49 1.27
CA ARG A 424 15.18 -5.58 0.14
C ARG A 424 13.83 -4.89 0.40
N SER A 425 13.34 -4.93 1.63
CA SER A 425 12.10 -4.25 2.01
C SER A 425 12.31 -2.74 2.19
N ALA A 426 13.47 -2.38 2.72
CA ALA A 426 13.77 -1.03 3.18
C ALA A 426 14.27 -0.10 2.06
N TYR A 427 15.26 -0.55 1.30
CA TYR A 427 16.14 0.34 0.52
C TYR A 427 16.16 0.02 -0.97
N LEU A 428 15.47 -1.03 -1.39
CA LEU A 428 15.43 -1.46 -2.80
C LEU A 428 14.05 -1.29 -3.43
N GLN A 429 13.10 -0.58 -2.81
CA GLN A 429 11.69 -0.54 -3.23
C GLN A 429 11.26 0.84 -3.72
N TYR A 430 11.42 1.88 -2.91
CA TYR A 430 10.75 3.17 -3.08
C TYR A 430 11.72 4.33 -3.32
N GLU A 431 12.73 4.10 -4.14
CA GLU A 431 13.83 5.05 -4.39
C GLU A 431 13.38 6.46 -4.81
N TRP A 432 12.31 6.57 -5.60
CA TRP A 432 11.75 7.86 -6.02
C TRP A 432 11.10 8.64 -4.88
N PHE A 433 10.65 7.94 -3.82
CA PHE A 433 9.82 8.49 -2.75
C PHE A 433 10.57 8.62 -1.42
N LEU A 434 11.59 7.79 -1.23
CA LEU A 434 12.49 7.80 -0.08
C LEU A 434 13.95 7.99 -0.57
N PRO A 435 14.29 9.15 -1.17
CA PRO A 435 15.63 9.41 -1.66
C PRO A 435 16.60 9.76 -0.51
N GLY A 436 17.90 9.66 -0.78
CA GLY A 436 18.96 10.05 0.16
C GLY A 436 19.38 8.92 1.10
N GLU A 437 20.10 9.29 2.17
CA GLU A 437 20.73 8.32 3.08
C GLU A 437 19.70 7.60 3.96
N PRO A 438 19.60 6.27 3.89
CA PRO A 438 18.64 5.49 4.66
C PRO A 438 18.63 5.72 6.18
N GLU A 439 19.80 5.94 6.76
CA GLU A 439 20.02 6.18 8.18
C GLU A 439 19.44 7.53 8.64
N SER A 440 19.15 8.44 7.70
CA SER A 440 18.53 9.72 8.02
C SER A 440 17.04 9.61 8.37
N TYR A 441 16.36 8.52 8.01
CA TYR A 441 14.91 8.36 8.23
C TYR A 441 14.51 6.99 8.76
N SER A 442 15.45 6.04 8.94
CA SER A 442 15.14 4.67 9.35
C SER A 442 16.25 4.05 10.19
N VAL A 443 15.90 3.01 10.95
CA VAL A 443 16.87 2.13 11.62
C VAL A 443 16.87 0.79 10.91
N PHE A 444 18.06 0.22 10.67
CA PHE A 444 18.20 -1.14 10.18
C PHE A 444 18.74 -2.07 11.26
N ILE A 445 18.04 -3.17 11.52
CA ILE A 445 18.52 -4.26 12.39
C ILE A 445 18.40 -5.55 11.60
N HIS A 446 19.52 -6.20 11.28
CA HIS A 446 19.45 -7.38 10.41
C HIS A 446 18.64 -8.49 11.09
N ARG A 447 17.67 -9.10 10.39
CA ARG A 447 16.79 -10.11 10.97
C ARG A 447 17.55 -11.25 11.69
N ASP A 448 18.71 -11.62 11.17
CA ASP A 448 19.48 -12.77 11.68
C ASP A 448 20.20 -12.38 12.98
N GLU A 449 20.52 -11.10 13.20
CA GLU A 449 21.00 -10.59 14.50
C GLU A 449 19.89 -10.66 15.56
N VAL A 450 18.67 -10.27 15.20
CA VAL A 450 17.50 -10.37 16.08
C VAL A 450 17.21 -11.83 16.45
N LYS A 451 17.25 -12.74 15.47
CA LYS A 451 17.13 -14.20 15.70
C LYS A 451 18.21 -14.76 16.61
N ASN A 452 19.41 -14.18 16.56
CA ASN A 452 20.54 -14.58 17.40
C ASN A 452 20.54 -13.88 18.78
N GLY A 453 19.44 -13.25 19.17
CA GLY A 453 19.26 -12.69 20.51
C GLY A 453 19.55 -11.20 20.66
N THR A 454 19.75 -10.47 19.55
CA THR A 454 19.88 -9.00 19.63
C THR A 454 18.58 -8.39 20.15
N SER A 455 18.69 -7.65 21.26
CA SER A 455 17.59 -6.88 21.85
C SER A 455 17.32 -5.64 21.02
N ILE A 456 16.13 -5.58 20.41
CA ILE A 456 15.69 -4.41 19.62
C ILE A 456 15.64 -3.16 20.50
N LYS A 457 15.08 -3.29 21.72
CA LYS A 457 15.05 -2.20 22.69
C LYS A 457 16.44 -1.61 22.92
N SER A 458 17.43 -2.47 23.20
CA SER A 458 18.79 -2.03 23.50
C SER A 458 19.52 -1.43 22.28
N VAL A 459 19.11 -1.75 21.06
CA VAL A 459 19.60 -1.06 19.85
C VAL A 459 18.99 0.33 19.75
N LEU A 460 17.68 0.46 19.96
CA LEU A 460 16.96 1.73 19.83
C LEU A 460 17.32 2.73 20.94
N GLU A 461 17.63 2.26 22.14
CA GLU A 461 18.10 3.10 23.27
C GLU A 461 19.46 3.75 23.04
N LYS A 462 20.23 3.30 22.03
CA LYS A 462 21.52 3.92 21.68
C LYS A 462 21.36 5.25 20.96
N TYR A 463 20.20 5.52 20.37
CA TYR A 463 19.93 6.78 19.69
C TYR A 463 19.59 7.85 20.73
N SER A 464 20.33 8.96 20.69
CA SER A 464 20.02 10.13 21.50
C SER A 464 18.70 10.77 21.07
N LYS A 465 18.09 11.54 21.97
CA LYS A 465 16.86 12.30 21.66
C LYS A 465 17.04 13.22 20.45
N ASP A 466 18.23 13.79 20.27
CA ASP A 466 18.53 14.68 19.14
C ASP A 466 18.64 13.92 17.82
N GLU A 467 19.24 12.73 17.81
CA GLU A 467 19.26 11.85 16.63
C GLU A 467 17.84 11.44 16.24
N VAL A 468 17.04 10.98 17.21
CA VAL A 468 15.63 10.62 16.99
C VAL A 468 14.83 11.79 16.45
N LYS A 469 15.02 13.00 17.00
CA LYS A 469 14.36 14.22 16.51
C LYS A 469 14.74 14.55 15.06
N LYS A 470 16.02 14.43 14.70
CA LYS A 470 16.50 14.65 13.32
C LYS A 470 15.92 13.61 12.35
N MET A 471 15.91 12.34 12.75
CA MET A 471 15.32 11.27 11.94
C MET A 471 13.84 11.50 11.71
N ARG A 472 13.11 11.90 12.76
CA ARG A 472 11.69 12.26 12.66
C ARG A 472 11.47 13.44 11.74
N GLU A 473 12.26 14.50 11.84
CA GLU A 473 12.11 15.65 10.93
C GLU A 473 12.26 15.20 9.48
N LYS A 474 13.18 14.28 9.19
CA LYS A 474 13.32 13.70 7.86
C LYS A 474 12.10 12.89 7.41
N VAL A 475 11.53 12.09 8.31
CA VAL A 475 10.26 11.36 8.06
C VAL A 475 9.12 12.35 7.77
N VAL A 476 9.00 13.43 8.54
CA VAL A 476 7.98 14.47 8.38
C VAL A 476 8.14 15.23 7.07
N GLU A 477 9.38 15.55 6.67
CA GLU A 477 9.70 16.13 5.35
C GLU A 477 9.21 15.23 4.20
N PHE A 478 9.27 13.91 4.35
CA PHE A 478 8.84 12.97 3.33
C PHE A 478 7.33 12.73 3.27
N ILE A 479 6.54 13.14 4.27
CA ILE A 479 5.09 12.90 4.30
C ILE A 479 4.38 13.22 2.98
N PRO A 480 4.57 14.40 2.37
CA PRO A 480 3.93 14.72 1.09
C PRO A 480 4.22 13.69 -0.02
N LYS A 481 5.40 13.06 0.01
CA LYS A 481 5.84 12.16 -1.05
C LYS A 481 5.09 10.84 -1.10
N PHE A 482 4.40 10.45 -0.03
CA PHE A 482 3.69 9.16 0.03
C PHE A 482 2.21 9.26 0.40
N ILE A 483 1.65 10.48 0.35
CA ILE A 483 0.21 10.72 0.43
C ILE A 483 -0.35 10.97 -0.95
N TYR A 484 -1.68 10.86 -1.06
CA TYR A 484 -2.41 11.10 -2.30
C TYR A 484 -3.42 12.22 -2.04
N ALA A 485 -3.32 13.33 -2.76
CA ALA A 485 -4.19 14.47 -2.57
C ALA A 485 -5.64 14.13 -2.95
N LYS A 486 -6.61 14.67 -2.21
CA LYS A 486 -8.02 14.45 -2.51
C LYS A 486 -8.53 15.19 -3.76
N PRO A 487 -8.17 16.46 -4.01
CA PRO A 487 -8.48 17.11 -5.27
C PRO A 487 -7.78 16.36 -6.39
N ASN A 488 -8.50 16.06 -7.46
CA ASN A 488 -7.93 15.31 -8.58
C ASN A 488 -6.86 16.13 -9.31
N GLU A 489 -6.95 17.46 -9.24
CA GLU A 489 -5.98 18.42 -9.77
C GLU A 489 -4.65 18.37 -8.98
N GLY A 490 -4.67 17.91 -7.73
CA GLY A 490 -3.52 17.85 -6.84
C GLY A 490 -3.55 18.94 -5.78
N LEU A 491 -2.41 19.15 -5.13
CA LEU A 491 -2.22 20.28 -4.22
C LEU A 491 -1.59 21.46 -4.96
N GLY A 492 -1.62 22.64 -4.36
CA GLY A 492 -1.22 23.89 -5.05
C GLY A 492 0.28 23.97 -5.28
N THR A 493 1.08 23.81 -4.22
CA THR A 493 2.55 23.93 -4.28
C THR A 493 3.27 22.65 -3.87
N ILE A 494 2.60 21.78 -3.12
CA ILE A 494 3.17 20.54 -2.61
C ILE A 494 2.93 19.41 -3.62
N LYS A 495 4.00 18.72 -4.01
CA LYS A 495 3.91 17.52 -4.84
C LYS A 495 3.55 16.29 -4.02
N ASP A 496 2.47 15.61 -4.40
CA ASP A 496 2.04 14.35 -3.81
C ASP A 496 2.69 13.13 -4.49
N ALA A 497 2.31 11.91 -4.08
CA ALA A 497 2.86 10.68 -4.64
C ALA A 497 2.62 10.51 -6.15
N VAL A 498 1.53 11.05 -6.70
CA VAL A 498 1.26 10.99 -8.15
C VAL A 498 2.20 11.92 -8.90
N ASP A 499 2.39 13.14 -8.40
CA ASP A 499 3.26 14.13 -9.04
C ASP A 499 4.72 13.63 -9.08
N ILE A 500 5.20 13.00 -7.99
CA ILE A 500 6.54 12.41 -7.93
C ILE A 500 6.68 11.23 -8.89
N ALA A 501 5.65 10.39 -9.01
CA ALA A 501 5.65 9.28 -9.95
C ALA A 501 5.72 9.77 -11.40
N VAL A 502 4.94 10.80 -11.75
CA VAL A 502 4.94 11.43 -13.09
C VAL A 502 6.31 12.04 -13.39
N ASP A 503 6.87 12.82 -12.47
CA ASP A 503 8.21 13.37 -12.60
C ASP A 503 9.27 12.27 -12.81
N GLY A 504 9.15 11.15 -12.07
CA GLY A 504 10.04 10.00 -12.19
C GLY A 504 9.93 9.31 -13.55
N VAL A 505 8.71 9.16 -14.08
CA VAL A 505 8.48 8.64 -15.44
C VAL A 505 9.17 9.52 -16.48
N PHE A 506 8.99 10.84 -16.40
CA PHE A 506 9.65 11.75 -17.34
C PHE A 506 11.18 11.71 -17.25
N ARG A 507 11.74 11.69 -16.04
CA ARG A 507 13.20 11.56 -15.85
C ARG A 507 13.72 10.28 -16.49
N ARG A 508 13.04 9.14 -16.28
CA ARG A 508 13.42 7.87 -16.88
C ARG A 508 13.37 7.89 -18.40
N ILE A 509 12.31 8.43 -18.98
CA ILE A 509 12.16 8.57 -20.44
C ILE A 509 13.29 9.46 -20.99
N LYS A 510 13.65 10.53 -20.28
CA LYS A 510 14.78 11.39 -20.65
C LYS A 510 16.12 10.65 -20.58
N GLU A 511 16.39 9.92 -19.49
CA GLU A 511 17.60 9.11 -19.34
C GLU A 511 17.76 8.06 -20.44
N GLN A 512 16.65 7.46 -20.90
CA GLN A 512 16.66 6.50 -22.01
C GLN A 512 16.93 7.16 -23.37
N ASN A 513 16.55 8.43 -23.55
CA ASN A 513 16.82 9.21 -24.76
C ASN A 513 18.27 9.72 -24.83
N ASP A 514 18.90 9.97 -23.69
CA ASP A 514 20.27 10.40 -23.63
C ASP A 514 21.20 9.25 -24.04
N LYS A 515 21.96 9.45 -25.13
CA LYS A 515 22.76 8.45 -25.90
C LYS A 515 23.83 7.65 -25.11
N GLY A 516 23.87 7.78 -23.78
CA GLY A 516 24.79 7.08 -22.88
C GLY A 516 24.22 5.82 -22.20
N PHE A 517 22.90 5.59 -22.21
CA PHE A 517 22.31 4.48 -21.43
C PHE A 517 22.65 3.08 -21.96
N TYR A 518 23.04 2.98 -23.24
CA TYR A 518 23.43 1.70 -23.89
C TYR A 518 24.95 1.55 -24.08
N ARG A 519 25.79 2.37 -23.42
CA ARG A 519 27.25 2.26 -23.51
C ARG A 519 27.88 1.56 -22.31
#